data_AF-A0A0L0H5M0-F1
#
_entry.id   AF-A0A0L0H5M0-F1
#
_cell.length_a   1.000
_cell.length_b   1.000
_cell.length_c   1.000
_cell.angle_alpha   90.00
_cell.angle_beta   90.00
_cell.angle_gamma   90.00
#
_symmetry.space_group_name_H-M   'P 1'
#
loop_
_entity.id
_entity.type
_entity.pdbx_description
1 polymer ?
#
loop_
_entity_poly.entity_id
_entity_poly.type
_entity_poly.pdbx_seq_one_letter_code
_entity_poly.pdbx_strand_id
1 'polypeptide(L)'
;MSDHTIVPELQINDRAHAESNPETHGLESSESLPKVIAVEIKPKWGFLPVSPVINPAHSVKYTTCRYCMHQHWKGRKHEHHIQSSFCPLDLYSKDPQRVRTSLKSLLRSPQNNLKLFVDGMPIMLGQGQSIDKSFSVLESFFRRIVGESEAPNVAGVDHLVDLLTTIIVSDSLLQMLKYHQQNLDQYDIEGIFPWYDKLELDTKLHDPSIAEWNEIVQTYLRRISSPDAEMPRDWAECSLTEQLHYIYEFVLSATLKDCSVIITLWPEAEEDSYGRIRCDPGEGEGTIQLPSSTRLLRYKIRIVDIDPKRLGKIPSYFALDQNIVRHFRTLNVHKDCSLQSFTFP
;
A
#
# COMPACT_ATOMS: atom_id res chain seq x y z
N MET A 1 32.82 -31.26 -44.95
CA MET A 1 33.85 -30.36 -44.38
C MET A 1 33.14 -29.47 -43.40
N SER A 2 33.19 -29.89 -42.15
CA SER A 2 32.66 -29.24 -40.96
C SER A 2 33.62 -28.18 -40.46
N ASP A 3 33.13 -27.03 -40.04
CA ASP A 3 33.88 -26.15 -39.13
C ASP A 3 32.91 -25.50 -38.15
N HIS A 4 32.84 -26.08 -36.95
CA HIS A 4 32.18 -25.52 -35.78
C HIS A 4 33.29 -25.19 -34.78
N THR A 5 33.56 -23.90 -34.60
CA THR A 5 34.54 -23.41 -33.64
C THR A 5 33.88 -23.33 -32.26
N ILE A 6 34.25 -24.27 -31.38
CA ILE A 6 33.97 -24.27 -29.94
C ILE A 6 35.15 -23.58 -29.25
N VAL A 7 34.88 -22.62 -28.37
CA VAL A 7 35.89 -21.95 -27.51
C VAL A 7 35.60 -22.35 -26.04
N PRO A 8 36.61 -22.63 -25.20
CA PRO A 8 36.49 -23.55 -24.06
C PRO A 8 36.07 -22.92 -22.73
N GLU A 9 35.41 -23.73 -21.89
CA GLU A 9 35.15 -23.50 -20.46
C GLU A 9 36.45 -23.39 -19.64
N LEU A 10 36.53 -22.36 -18.80
CA LEU A 10 37.58 -22.15 -17.81
C LEU A 10 37.21 -22.87 -16.50
N GLN A 11 37.97 -23.93 -16.20
CA GLN A 11 38.03 -24.56 -14.88
C GLN A 11 38.82 -23.68 -13.90
N ILE A 12 38.31 -23.50 -12.68
CA ILE A 12 39.11 -23.04 -11.54
C ILE A 12 38.96 -24.05 -10.39
N ASN A 13 40.13 -24.47 -9.91
CA ASN A 13 40.43 -25.62 -9.06
C ASN A 13 39.82 -25.62 -7.65
N ASP A 14 39.48 -26.84 -7.24
CA ASP A 14 39.37 -27.31 -5.85
C ASP A 14 40.70 -27.20 -5.08
N ARG A 15 40.63 -26.70 -3.83
CA ARG A 15 41.61 -26.95 -2.78
C ARG A 15 40.90 -27.15 -1.43
N ALA A 16 40.95 -28.38 -0.94
CA ALA A 16 40.82 -28.73 0.49
C ALA A 16 42.24 -28.74 1.11
N HIS A 17 42.55 -28.63 2.41
CA HIS A 17 41.88 -28.63 3.71
C HIS A 17 42.73 -27.77 4.68
N ALA A 18 42.12 -27.19 5.71
CA ALA A 18 42.77 -27.03 7.02
C ALA A 18 41.69 -27.01 8.11
N GLU A 19 41.65 -28.09 8.88
CA GLU A 19 40.82 -28.24 10.08
C GLU A 19 41.38 -27.38 11.21
N SER A 20 40.53 -26.58 11.84
CA SER A 20 40.74 -26.06 13.18
C SER A 20 39.39 -25.99 13.90
N ASN A 21 39.19 -26.88 14.87
CA ASN A 21 38.09 -26.84 15.83
C ASN A 21 38.10 -25.50 16.58
N PRO A 22 36.95 -24.81 16.73
CA PRO A 22 36.73 -23.91 17.83
C PRO A 22 36.00 -24.65 18.95
N GLU A 23 36.63 -24.58 20.11
CA GLU A 23 36.19 -25.08 21.39
C GLU A 23 34.75 -24.66 21.73
N THR A 24 34.02 -25.59 22.34
CA THR A 24 32.74 -25.38 23.00
C THR A 24 32.90 -24.40 24.16
N HIS A 25 32.72 -23.11 23.89
CA HIS A 25 32.37 -22.14 24.91
C HIS A 25 30.86 -21.90 24.87
N GLY A 26 30.19 -22.31 25.95
CA GLY A 26 28.81 -21.94 26.22
C GLY A 26 28.66 -20.43 26.16
N LEU A 27 27.88 -19.97 25.21
CA LEU A 27 27.18 -18.70 25.28
C LEU A 27 25.71 -19.07 25.29
N GLU A 28 25.06 -18.85 26.43
CA GLU A 28 23.61 -18.71 26.49
C GLU A 28 23.22 -17.66 25.44
N SER A 29 22.78 -18.11 24.27
CA SER A 29 22.09 -17.24 23.33
C SER A 29 20.75 -16.93 23.98
N SER A 30 20.68 -15.86 24.77
CA SER A 30 19.42 -15.15 24.93
C SER A 30 19.03 -14.70 23.52
N GLU A 31 18.27 -15.52 22.80
CA GLU A 31 17.62 -15.09 21.56
C GLU A 31 16.86 -13.81 21.92
N SER A 32 17.34 -12.67 21.43
CA SER A 32 16.69 -11.40 21.69
C SER A 32 15.36 -11.43 20.96
N LEU A 33 14.32 -11.83 21.70
CA LEU A 33 12.96 -11.97 21.19
C LEU A 33 12.47 -10.68 20.55
N PRO A 34 11.53 -10.76 19.59
CA PRO A 34 11.05 -9.62 18.84
C PRO A 34 10.63 -8.44 19.70
N LYS A 35 11.17 -7.26 19.41
CA LYS A 35 10.76 -6.00 20.05
C LYS A 35 10.01 -5.07 19.12
N VAL A 36 10.07 -5.31 17.81
CA VAL A 36 9.49 -4.43 16.81
C VAL A 36 8.69 -5.23 15.81
N ILE A 37 7.45 -4.79 15.55
CA ILE A 37 6.66 -5.24 14.42
C ILE A 37 6.52 -4.09 13.45
N ALA A 38 6.67 -4.34 12.15
CA ALA A 38 6.29 -3.38 11.13
C ALA A 38 5.33 -4.02 10.12
N VAL A 39 4.29 -3.29 9.75
CA VAL A 39 3.31 -3.70 8.75
C VAL A 39 3.37 -2.72 7.59
N GLU A 40 3.77 -3.20 6.42
CA GLU A 40 3.73 -2.45 5.17
C GLU A 40 2.42 -2.75 4.46
N ILE A 41 1.63 -1.73 4.15
CA ILE A 41 0.35 -1.83 3.45
C ILE A 41 0.45 -1.02 2.15
N LYS A 42 0.12 -1.61 0.99
CA LYS A 42 -0.18 -0.86 -0.23
C LYS A 42 -1.68 -0.62 -0.31
N PRO A 43 -2.17 0.56 0.13
CA PRO A 43 -3.61 0.78 0.35
C PRO A 43 -4.39 0.92 -0.96
N LYS A 44 -3.70 1.17 -2.08
CA LYS A 44 -4.28 1.38 -3.42
C LYS A 44 -5.19 2.62 -3.45
N TRP A 45 -6.23 2.61 -4.29
CA TRP A 45 -7.03 3.79 -4.62
C TRP A 45 -8.12 3.98 -3.57
N GLY A 46 -8.04 5.05 -2.78
CA GLY A 46 -8.98 5.33 -1.68
C GLY A 46 -10.29 6.01 -2.08
N PHE A 47 -10.57 6.12 -3.39
CA PHE A 47 -11.71 6.86 -3.93
C PHE A 47 -12.32 6.15 -5.15
N LEU A 48 -13.55 6.55 -5.49
CA LEU A 48 -14.19 6.26 -6.78
C LEU A 48 -14.02 7.49 -7.67
N PRO A 49 -13.72 7.32 -8.97
CA PRO A 49 -13.58 8.45 -9.88
C PRO A 49 -14.88 9.27 -9.92
N VAL A 50 -14.73 10.58 -10.09
CA VAL A 50 -15.84 11.55 -10.20
C VAL A 50 -15.85 12.26 -11.55
N SER A 51 -14.92 11.90 -12.43
CA SER A 51 -14.73 12.53 -13.74
C SER A 51 -16.00 12.43 -14.59
N PRO A 52 -16.55 13.56 -15.09
CA PRO A 52 -17.74 13.54 -15.94
C PRO A 52 -17.45 13.03 -17.35
N VAL A 53 -16.16 12.88 -17.73
CA VAL A 53 -15.75 12.48 -19.09
C VAL A 53 -15.45 10.99 -19.23
N ILE A 54 -15.70 10.19 -18.18
CA ILE A 54 -15.67 8.73 -18.30
C ILE A 54 -16.74 8.29 -19.29
N ASN A 55 -16.39 7.37 -20.19
CA ASN A 55 -17.34 6.84 -21.17
C ASN A 55 -18.60 6.29 -20.46
N PRO A 56 -19.83 6.66 -20.89
CA PRO A 56 -21.05 6.18 -20.27
C PRO A 56 -21.17 4.64 -20.17
N ALA A 57 -20.55 3.92 -21.11
CA ALA A 57 -20.48 2.46 -21.09
C ALA A 57 -19.63 1.92 -19.91
N HIS A 58 -18.81 2.76 -19.28
CA HIS A 58 -17.93 2.44 -18.15
C HIS A 58 -18.50 2.93 -16.81
N SER A 59 -19.81 3.16 -16.72
CA SER A 59 -20.50 3.67 -15.51
C SER A 59 -20.24 2.84 -14.23
N VAL A 60 -19.87 1.57 -14.36
CA VAL A 60 -19.45 0.72 -13.23
C VAL A 60 -18.25 1.29 -12.45
N LYS A 61 -17.42 2.14 -13.06
CA LYS A 61 -16.31 2.83 -12.40
C LYS A 61 -16.79 3.74 -11.26
N TYR A 62 -18.02 4.23 -11.32
CA TYR A 62 -18.60 5.10 -10.29
C TYR A 62 -19.10 4.35 -9.05
N THR A 63 -19.22 3.02 -9.09
CA THR A 63 -19.76 2.22 -7.98
C THR A 63 -18.79 1.14 -7.50
N THR A 64 -17.99 0.55 -8.39
CA THR A 64 -17.01 -0.47 -8.04
C THR A 64 -15.59 0.08 -8.08
N CYS A 65 -14.81 -0.10 -7.01
CA CYS A 65 -13.45 0.43 -6.97
C CYS A 65 -12.49 -0.28 -7.94
N ARG A 66 -11.45 0.44 -8.36
CA ARG A 66 -10.45 -0.02 -9.33
C ARG A 66 -9.75 -1.32 -8.91
N TYR A 67 -9.52 -1.53 -7.62
CA TYR A 67 -8.88 -2.75 -7.11
C TYR A 67 -9.81 -3.96 -7.25
N CYS A 68 -11.07 -3.84 -6.82
CA CYS A 68 -12.06 -4.90 -6.89
C CYS A 68 -12.26 -5.38 -8.34
N MET A 69 -12.45 -4.46 -9.29
CA MET A 69 -12.56 -4.82 -10.70
C MET A 69 -11.28 -5.52 -11.22
N HIS A 70 -10.10 -5.05 -10.80
CA HIS A 70 -8.82 -5.61 -11.22
C HIS A 70 -8.59 -7.03 -10.69
N GLN A 71 -9.09 -7.37 -9.51
CA GLN A 71 -8.96 -8.73 -8.98
C GLN A 71 -9.63 -9.77 -9.89
N HIS A 72 -10.79 -9.45 -10.48
CA HIS A 72 -11.43 -10.32 -11.48
C HIS A 72 -10.58 -10.45 -12.75
N TRP A 73 -10.01 -9.34 -13.24
CA TRP A 73 -9.12 -9.37 -14.41
C TRP A 73 -7.85 -10.20 -14.18
N LYS A 74 -7.28 -10.17 -12.97
CA LYS A 74 -6.15 -11.04 -12.61
C LYS A 74 -6.55 -12.51 -12.62
N GLY A 75 -7.74 -12.85 -12.15
CA GLY A 75 -8.32 -14.20 -12.21
C GLY A 75 -8.39 -14.75 -13.64
N ARG A 76 -8.72 -13.90 -14.62
CA ARG A 76 -8.69 -14.28 -16.04
C ARG A 76 -7.28 -14.56 -16.56
N LYS A 77 -6.26 -13.84 -16.07
CA LYS A 77 -4.88 -13.94 -16.56
C LYS A 77 -4.08 -15.07 -15.93
N HIS A 78 -4.46 -15.51 -14.73
CA HIS A 78 -3.68 -16.42 -13.92
C HIS A 78 -4.59 -17.48 -13.30
N GLU A 79 -4.45 -18.73 -13.75
CA GLU A 79 -5.31 -19.86 -13.38
C GLU A 79 -5.39 -20.14 -11.87
N HIS A 80 -4.33 -19.82 -11.12
CA HIS A 80 -4.25 -20.01 -9.67
C HIS A 80 -4.39 -18.71 -8.86
N HIS A 81 -4.93 -17.64 -9.46
CA HIS A 81 -5.10 -16.37 -8.75
C HIS A 81 -6.23 -16.47 -7.72
N ILE A 82 -5.86 -16.42 -6.45
CA ILE A 82 -6.81 -16.29 -5.35
C ILE A 82 -7.25 -14.82 -5.27
N GLN A 83 -8.52 -14.59 -5.61
CA GLN A 83 -9.13 -13.26 -5.55
C GLN A 83 -9.18 -12.76 -4.10
N SER A 84 -8.56 -11.60 -3.86
CA SER A 84 -8.64 -10.95 -2.56
C SER A 84 -9.99 -10.27 -2.35
N SER A 85 -10.58 -10.43 -1.16
CA SER A 85 -11.76 -9.68 -0.72
C SER A 85 -11.45 -8.25 -0.28
N PHE A 86 -10.17 -7.87 -0.22
CA PHE A 86 -9.73 -6.53 0.17
C PHE A 86 -10.38 -5.45 -0.71
N CYS A 87 -11.00 -4.47 -0.05
CA CYS A 87 -11.49 -3.25 -0.69
C CYS A 87 -10.75 -2.05 -0.10
N PRO A 88 -10.02 -1.27 -0.92
CA PRO A 88 -9.43 -0.02 -0.49
C PRO A 88 -10.43 0.93 0.17
N LEU A 89 -11.64 1.08 -0.38
CA LEU A 89 -12.62 2.03 0.16
C LEU A 89 -13.03 1.72 1.60
N ASP A 90 -12.98 0.45 2.01
CA ASP A 90 -13.18 0.04 3.41
C ASP A 90 -12.03 0.46 4.31
N LEU A 91 -10.78 0.33 3.84
CA LEU A 91 -9.58 0.77 4.57
C LEU A 91 -9.56 2.30 4.77
N TYR A 92 -10.02 3.04 3.77
CA TYR A 92 -10.10 4.51 3.79
C TYR A 92 -11.40 5.06 4.41
N SER A 93 -12.27 4.20 4.96
CA SER A 93 -13.65 4.61 5.32
C SER A 93 -13.78 5.39 6.63
N LYS A 94 -12.78 5.34 7.53
CA LYS A 94 -12.88 5.74 8.95
C LYS A 94 -13.91 4.98 9.78
N ASP A 95 -14.65 4.05 9.18
CA ASP A 95 -15.55 3.14 9.88
C ASP A 95 -14.72 1.97 10.45
N PRO A 96 -14.65 1.80 11.79
CA PRO A 96 -13.81 0.78 12.40
C PRO A 96 -14.12 -0.65 11.92
N GLN A 97 -15.39 -0.97 11.65
CA GLN A 97 -15.78 -2.32 11.22
C GLN A 97 -15.35 -2.60 9.79
N ARG A 98 -15.48 -1.61 8.90
CA ARG A 98 -14.98 -1.70 7.52
C ARG A 98 -13.46 -1.80 7.48
N VAL A 99 -12.77 -0.96 8.24
CA VAL A 99 -11.30 -1.00 8.35
C VAL A 99 -10.82 -2.37 8.85
N ARG A 100 -11.42 -2.88 9.93
CA ARG A 100 -11.14 -4.22 10.48
C ARG A 100 -11.37 -5.32 9.44
N THR A 101 -12.47 -5.27 8.70
CA THR A 101 -12.79 -6.22 7.62
C THR A 101 -11.76 -6.17 6.49
N SER A 102 -11.33 -4.96 6.12
CA SER A 102 -10.32 -4.74 5.08
C SER A 102 -8.95 -5.30 5.48
N LEU A 103 -8.52 -5.06 6.72
CA LEU A 103 -7.28 -5.61 7.28
C LEU A 103 -7.30 -7.14 7.38
N LYS A 104 -8.41 -7.74 7.84
CA LYS A 104 -8.58 -9.20 7.85
C LYS A 104 -8.49 -9.79 6.44
N SER A 105 -9.05 -9.11 5.44
CA SER A 105 -8.95 -9.51 4.03
C SER A 105 -7.51 -9.46 3.52
N LEU A 106 -6.74 -8.42 3.87
CA LEU A 106 -5.32 -8.32 3.55
C LEU A 106 -4.50 -9.44 4.21
N LEU A 107 -4.73 -9.76 5.47
CA LEU A 107 -3.97 -10.83 6.15
C LEU A 107 -4.26 -12.22 5.55
N ARG A 108 -5.52 -12.48 5.15
CA ARG A 108 -5.91 -13.74 4.49
C ARG A 108 -5.34 -13.86 3.07
N SER A 109 -5.27 -12.76 2.33
CA SER A 109 -4.77 -12.74 0.96
C SER A 109 -3.87 -11.51 0.74
N PRO A 110 -2.62 -11.54 1.26
CA PRO A 110 -1.72 -10.40 1.27
C PRO A 110 -1.33 -9.92 -0.12
N GLN A 111 -1.17 -10.85 -1.06
CA GLN A 111 -0.64 -10.58 -2.41
C GLN A 111 0.60 -9.66 -2.30
N ASN A 112 0.63 -8.55 -3.05
CA ASN A 112 1.64 -7.50 -2.89
C ASN A 112 1.11 -6.28 -2.12
N ASN A 113 0.00 -6.45 -1.39
CA ASN A 113 -0.70 -5.39 -0.67
C ASN A 113 -0.38 -5.34 0.81
N LEU A 114 0.15 -6.41 1.40
CA LEU A 114 0.54 -6.43 2.81
C LEU A 114 1.82 -7.24 3.00
N LYS A 115 2.78 -6.68 3.74
CA LYS A 115 3.95 -7.40 4.25
C LYS A 115 4.07 -7.17 5.76
N LEU A 116 4.52 -8.20 6.46
CA LEU A 116 4.76 -8.16 7.90
C LEU A 116 6.25 -8.35 8.15
N PHE A 117 6.80 -7.58 9.07
CA PHE A 117 8.19 -7.66 9.49
C PHE A 117 8.26 -7.74 11.01
N VAL A 118 9.22 -8.52 11.49
CA VAL A 118 9.49 -8.74 12.91
C VAL A 118 10.99 -8.53 13.11
N ASP A 119 11.37 -7.51 13.87
CA ASP A 119 12.77 -7.04 14.02
C ASP A 119 13.48 -6.84 12.68
N GLY A 120 12.76 -6.28 11.70
CA GLY A 120 13.27 -6.04 10.35
C GLY A 120 13.27 -7.26 9.43
N MET A 121 13.00 -8.46 9.95
CA MET A 121 12.95 -9.68 9.16
C MET A 121 11.55 -9.90 8.57
N PRO A 122 11.42 -10.13 7.25
CA PRO A 122 10.12 -10.33 6.62
C PRO A 122 9.51 -11.68 7.04
N ILE A 123 8.23 -11.65 7.38
CA ILE A 123 7.41 -12.82 7.67
C ILE A 123 6.55 -13.13 6.44
N MET A 124 6.64 -14.36 5.95
CA MET A 124 5.85 -14.82 4.81
C MET A 124 4.38 -15.02 5.23
N LEU A 125 3.46 -14.31 4.57
CA LEU A 125 2.02 -14.42 4.80
C LEU A 125 1.33 -15.10 3.60
N GLY A 126 0.23 -15.81 3.83
CA GLY A 126 -0.66 -16.26 2.75
C GLY A 126 -0.37 -17.63 2.11
N GLN A 127 0.52 -18.46 2.67
CA GLN A 127 0.70 -19.86 2.27
C GLN A 127 0.55 -20.75 3.49
N GLY A 128 -0.32 -21.78 3.43
CA GLY A 128 -0.81 -22.57 4.58
C GLY A 128 0.15 -22.70 5.78
N GLN A 129 1.33 -23.31 5.60
CA GLN A 129 2.30 -23.52 6.69
C GLN A 129 2.97 -22.23 7.23
N SER A 130 3.00 -21.17 6.44
CA SER A 130 3.59 -19.88 6.80
C SER A 130 2.63 -19.00 7.59
N ILE A 131 1.32 -19.19 7.39
CA ILE A 131 0.27 -18.50 8.13
C ILE A 131 0.32 -18.92 9.61
N ASP A 132 0.44 -20.22 9.90
CA ASP A 132 0.54 -20.75 11.28
C ASP A 132 1.77 -20.23 12.01
N LYS A 133 2.93 -20.21 11.33
CA LYS A 133 4.17 -19.60 11.87
C LYS A 133 4.03 -18.10 12.12
N SER A 134 3.31 -17.39 11.26
CA SER A 134 3.06 -15.95 11.43
C SER A 134 2.18 -15.68 12.66
N PHE A 135 1.14 -16.50 12.85
CA PHE A 135 0.27 -16.41 14.03
C PHE A 135 1.07 -16.67 15.31
N SER A 136 1.91 -17.72 15.36
CA SER A 136 2.70 -18.03 16.56
C SER A 136 3.71 -16.93 16.91
N VAL A 137 4.33 -16.29 15.91
CA VAL A 137 5.26 -15.17 16.14
C VAL A 137 4.52 -13.95 16.68
N LEU A 138 3.35 -13.62 16.12
CA LEU A 138 2.51 -12.52 16.62
C LEU A 138 1.99 -12.78 18.03
N GLU A 139 1.54 -14.01 18.32
CA GLU A 139 1.13 -14.42 19.66
C GLU A 139 2.27 -14.29 20.67
N SER A 140 3.48 -14.71 20.30
CA SER A 140 4.67 -14.59 21.16
C SER A 140 5.00 -13.13 21.47
N PHE A 141 4.93 -12.26 20.45
CA PHE A 141 5.13 -10.82 20.62
C PHE A 141 4.10 -10.22 21.59
N PHE A 142 2.80 -10.42 21.33
CA PHE A 142 1.75 -9.84 22.17
C PHE A 142 1.79 -10.40 23.60
N ARG A 143 2.01 -11.72 23.77
CA ARG A 143 2.15 -12.35 25.10
C ARG A 143 3.27 -11.72 25.92
N ARG A 144 4.39 -11.38 25.30
CA ARG A 144 5.52 -10.74 25.98
C ARG A 144 5.25 -9.29 26.36
N ILE A 145 4.37 -8.60 25.62
CA ILE A 145 3.96 -7.23 25.95
C ILE A 145 2.95 -7.22 27.09
N VAL A 146 1.89 -8.02 27.00
CA VAL A 146 0.79 -8.02 27.99
C VAL A 146 1.09 -8.89 29.22
N GLY A 147 2.00 -9.85 29.11
CA GLY A 147 2.28 -10.86 30.14
C GLY A 147 1.36 -12.07 30.02
N GLU A 148 1.80 -13.25 30.50
CA GLU A 148 1.02 -14.50 30.36
C GLU A 148 -0.35 -14.47 31.05
N SER A 149 -0.51 -13.68 32.11
CA SER A 149 -1.76 -13.55 32.86
C SER A 149 -2.81 -12.67 32.18
N GLU A 150 -2.39 -11.70 31.36
CA GLU A 150 -3.27 -10.85 30.56
C GLU A 150 -3.29 -11.28 29.09
N ALA A 151 -2.61 -12.39 28.77
CA ALA A 151 -2.55 -12.94 27.42
C ALA A 151 -3.98 -13.36 27.01
N PRO A 152 -4.56 -12.68 26.01
CA PRO A 152 -5.92 -12.94 25.58
C PRO A 152 -6.05 -14.33 24.95
N ASN A 153 -7.19 -15.01 25.17
CA ASN A 153 -7.55 -16.28 24.52
C ASN A 153 -7.81 -16.14 22.99
N VAL A 154 -7.52 -14.98 22.40
CA VAL A 154 -7.79 -14.65 20.99
C VAL A 154 -6.47 -14.65 20.22
N ALA A 155 -6.48 -15.14 18.98
CA ALA A 155 -5.30 -15.26 18.14
C ALA A 155 -4.53 -13.92 18.03
N GLY A 156 -3.20 -13.97 18.00
CA GLY A 156 -2.34 -12.77 17.92
C GLY A 156 -2.66 -11.85 16.73
N VAL A 157 -3.26 -12.38 15.67
CA VAL A 157 -3.72 -11.59 14.52
C VAL A 157 -4.92 -10.69 14.83
N ASP A 158 -5.87 -11.11 15.64
CA ASP A 158 -7.01 -10.25 15.96
C ASP A 158 -6.56 -9.00 16.72
N HIS A 159 -5.57 -9.13 17.61
CA HIS A 159 -4.92 -8.01 18.29
C HIS A 159 -4.20 -7.06 17.34
N LEU A 160 -3.42 -7.62 16.41
CA LEU A 160 -2.77 -6.80 15.39
C LEU A 160 -3.81 -6.02 14.58
N VAL A 161 -4.91 -6.68 14.18
CA VAL A 161 -5.99 -6.02 13.44
C VAL A 161 -6.66 -4.93 14.27
N ASP A 162 -6.93 -5.15 15.57
CA ASP A 162 -7.55 -4.14 16.44
C ASP A 162 -6.65 -2.92 16.65
N LEU A 163 -5.35 -3.14 16.86
CA LEU A 163 -4.38 -2.07 16.97
C LEU A 163 -4.28 -1.26 15.67
N LEU A 164 -4.08 -1.93 14.54
CA LEU A 164 -4.01 -1.27 13.23
C LEU A 164 -5.31 -0.54 12.90
N THR A 165 -6.47 -1.12 13.22
CA THR A 165 -7.78 -0.47 13.06
C THR A 165 -7.83 0.83 13.85
N THR A 166 -7.47 0.78 15.14
CA THR A 166 -7.48 1.95 16.01
C THR A 166 -6.52 3.02 15.52
N ILE A 167 -5.30 2.65 15.11
CA ILE A 167 -4.30 3.57 14.56
C ILE A 167 -4.82 4.23 13.27
N ILE A 168 -5.30 3.44 12.30
CA ILE A 168 -5.77 3.93 10.99
C ILE A 168 -7.02 4.82 11.14
N VAL A 169 -7.94 4.47 12.05
CA VAL A 169 -9.14 5.26 12.32
C VAL A 169 -8.78 6.57 13.03
N SER A 170 -7.77 6.59 13.89
CA SER A 170 -7.35 7.80 14.60
C SER A 170 -6.50 8.74 13.75
N ASP A 171 -5.59 8.19 12.94
CA ASP A 171 -4.60 8.96 12.18
C ASP A 171 -5.13 9.53 10.86
N SER A 172 -4.76 10.75 10.47
CA SER A 172 -5.30 11.43 9.28
C SER A 172 -4.62 11.06 7.96
N LEU A 173 -3.51 10.32 7.96
CA LEU A 173 -2.65 10.07 6.79
C LEU A 173 -3.41 9.42 5.64
N LEU A 174 -4.25 8.41 5.89
CA LEU A 174 -5.04 7.80 4.81
C LEU A 174 -6.08 8.78 4.25
N GLN A 175 -6.65 9.68 5.06
CA GLN A 175 -7.58 10.69 4.53
C GLN A 175 -6.86 11.73 3.68
N MET A 176 -5.69 12.18 4.12
CA MET A 176 -4.83 13.06 3.33
C MET A 176 -4.43 12.40 2.01
N LEU A 177 -4.02 11.13 2.04
CA LEU A 177 -3.66 10.36 0.86
C LEU A 177 -4.85 10.20 -0.10
N LYS A 178 -6.04 9.84 0.42
CA LYS A 178 -7.28 9.77 -0.37
C LYS A 178 -7.61 11.11 -1.03
N TYR A 179 -7.54 12.19 -0.26
CA TYR A 179 -7.84 13.54 -0.72
C TYR A 179 -6.92 13.93 -1.89
N HIS A 180 -5.61 13.74 -1.76
CA HIS A 180 -4.68 14.07 -2.83
C HIS A 180 -4.79 13.11 -4.02
N GLN A 181 -4.97 11.80 -3.80
CA GLN A 181 -5.19 10.83 -4.88
C GLN A 181 -6.37 11.26 -5.78
N GLN A 182 -7.49 11.67 -5.19
CA GLN A 182 -8.69 12.07 -5.92
C GLN A 182 -8.52 13.45 -6.60
N ASN A 183 -7.99 14.44 -5.89
CA ASN A 183 -7.87 15.80 -6.43
C ASN A 183 -6.79 15.95 -7.51
N LEU A 184 -5.80 15.06 -7.54
CA LEU A 184 -4.80 14.99 -8.60
C LEU A 184 -5.27 14.16 -9.82
N ASP A 185 -6.35 13.37 -9.67
CA ASP A 185 -6.95 12.57 -10.76
C ASP A 185 -8.41 12.98 -10.98
N GLN A 186 -8.62 14.23 -11.39
CA GLN A 186 -9.97 14.79 -11.58
C GLN A 186 -10.68 14.22 -12.81
N TYR A 187 -9.94 13.94 -13.87
CA TYR A 187 -10.50 13.58 -15.18
C TYR A 187 -10.44 12.09 -15.50
N ASP A 188 -9.91 11.26 -14.60
CA ASP A 188 -9.67 9.83 -14.84
C ASP A 188 -8.74 9.59 -16.04
N ILE A 189 -8.16 8.39 -16.14
CA ILE A 189 -7.32 8.03 -17.28
C ILE A 189 -8.04 8.17 -18.63
N GLU A 190 -9.38 8.03 -18.67
CA GLU A 190 -10.19 8.24 -19.87
C GLU A 190 -10.24 9.70 -20.33
N GLY A 191 -10.17 10.67 -19.42
CA GLY A 191 -10.04 12.09 -19.76
C GLY A 191 -8.60 12.55 -19.98
N ILE A 192 -7.63 11.92 -19.30
CA ILE A 192 -6.21 12.26 -19.40
C ILE A 192 -5.57 11.73 -20.68
N PHE A 193 -5.89 10.50 -21.09
CA PHE A 193 -5.26 9.86 -22.25
C PHE A 193 -5.42 10.66 -23.56
N PRO A 194 -6.60 11.22 -23.92
CA PRO A 194 -6.75 12.01 -25.14
C PRO A 194 -5.89 13.29 -25.18
N TRP A 195 -5.64 13.93 -24.03
CA TRP A 195 -4.71 15.06 -23.95
C TRP A 195 -3.26 14.59 -24.11
N TYR A 196 -2.90 13.50 -23.42
CA TYR A 196 -1.57 12.91 -23.52
C TYR A 196 -1.23 12.50 -24.96
N ASP A 197 -2.18 11.88 -25.68
CA ASP A 197 -1.95 11.39 -27.04
C ASP A 197 -1.62 12.52 -28.02
N LYS A 198 -2.13 13.73 -27.78
CA LYS A 198 -1.87 14.93 -28.58
C LYS A 198 -0.53 15.61 -28.28
N LEU A 199 0.16 15.24 -27.19
CA LEU A 199 1.46 15.85 -26.87
C LEU A 199 2.52 15.51 -27.93
N GLU A 200 3.44 16.45 -28.13
CA GLU A 200 4.65 16.24 -28.92
C GLU A 200 5.50 15.09 -28.35
N LEU A 201 6.21 14.38 -29.22
CA LEU A 201 6.99 13.21 -28.83
C LEU A 201 8.07 13.56 -27.80
N ASP A 202 8.74 14.70 -27.96
CA ASP A 202 9.78 15.16 -27.03
C ASP A 202 9.23 15.38 -25.62
N THR A 203 8.02 15.95 -25.49
CA THR A 203 7.34 16.11 -24.19
C THR A 203 6.99 14.76 -23.57
N LYS A 204 6.58 13.77 -24.37
CA LYS A 204 6.26 12.41 -23.88
C LYS A 204 7.49 11.66 -23.37
N LEU A 205 8.68 12.00 -23.86
CA LEU A 205 9.95 11.36 -23.53
C LEU A 205 10.69 12.03 -22.36
N HIS A 206 10.34 13.28 -22.03
CA HIS A 206 11.01 14.06 -20.98
C HIS A 206 10.15 14.12 -19.70
N ASP A 207 10.51 13.33 -18.69
CA ASP A 207 9.92 13.44 -17.36
C ASP A 207 10.41 14.75 -16.68
N PRO A 208 9.56 15.45 -15.90
CA PRO A 208 9.97 16.67 -15.20
C PRO A 208 11.13 16.44 -14.23
N SER A 209 12.01 17.43 -14.15
CA SER A 209 13.04 17.55 -13.11
C SER A 209 12.42 17.79 -11.73
N ILE A 210 13.22 17.66 -10.67
CA ILE A 210 12.76 17.94 -9.29
C ILE A 210 12.27 19.39 -9.14
N ALA A 211 12.93 20.34 -9.80
CA ALA A 211 12.51 21.74 -9.77
C ALA A 211 11.14 21.95 -10.43
N GLU A 212 10.93 21.35 -11.60
CA GLU A 212 9.64 21.40 -12.29
C GLU A 212 8.54 20.67 -11.50
N TRP A 213 8.85 19.52 -10.88
CA TRP A 213 7.91 18.84 -9.98
C TRP A 213 7.50 19.71 -8.79
N ASN A 214 8.44 20.45 -8.20
CA ASN A 214 8.11 21.40 -7.13
C ASN A 214 7.15 22.48 -7.63
N GLU A 215 7.37 23.06 -8.81
CA GLU A 215 6.46 24.05 -9.39
C GLU A 215 5.08 23.47 -9.70
N ILE A 216 5.04 22.23 -10.20
CA ILE A 216 3.79 21.50 -10.47
C ILE A 216 3.00 21.33 -9.18
N VAL A 217 3.66 20.82 -8.12
CA VAL A 217 3.03 20.60 -6.80
C VAL A 217 2.58 21.92 -6.20
N GLN A 218 3.36 23.00 -6.27
CA GLN A 218 2.96 24.31 -5.74
C GLN A 218 1.76 24.90 -6.49
N THR A 219 1.66 24.66 -7.80
CA THR A 219 0.51 25.09 -8.59
C THR A 219 -0.74 24.31 -8.22
N TYR A 220 -0.62 22.99 -8.06
CA TYR A 220 -1.66 22.13 -7.50
C TYR A 220 -2.12 22.62 -6.12
N LEU A 221 -1.20 22.82 -5.17
CA LEU A 221 -1.48 23.23 -3.79
C LEU A 221 -2.18 24.60 -3.73
N ARG A 222 -1.75 25.57 -4.55
CA ARG A 222 -2.43 26.86 -4.67
C ARG A 222 -3.86 26.70 -5.18
N ARG A 223 -4.08 25.83 -6.17
CA ARG A 223 -5.41 25.58 -6.73
C ARG A 223 -6.36 24.98 -5.68
N ILE A 224 -5.93 23.96 -4.94
CA ILE A 224 -6.79 23.30 -3.95
C ILE A 224 -7.00 24.12 -2.66
N SER A 225 -6.15 25.12 -2.41
CA SER A 225 -6.24 25.99 -1.24
C SER A 225 -7.07 27.26 -1.50
N SER A 226 -7.46 27.53 -2.74
CA SER A 226 -8.28 28.68 -3.10
C SER A 226 -9.72 28.51 -2.58
N PRO A 227 -10.31 29.50 -1.88
CA PRO A 227 -11.72 29.49 -1.52
C PRO A 227 -12.64 29.48 -2.75
N ASP A 228 -12.17 30.10 -3.84
CA ASP A 228 -12.77 30.10 -5.16
C ASP A 228 -12.19 28.98 -6.03
N ALA A 229 -11.86 27.81 -5.44
CA ALA A 229 -11.47 26.65 -6.22
C ALA A 229 -12.61 26.34 -7.20
N GLU A 230 -12.49 26.88 -8.41
CA GLU A 230 -13.45 26.70 -9.49
C GLU A 230 -13.74 25.21 -9.61
N MET A 231 -15.01 24.86 -9.84
CA MET A 231 -15.35 23.52 -10.31
C MET A 231 -14.34 23.09 -11.38
N PRO A 232 -13.99 21.79 -11.49
CA PRO A 232 -13.09 21.32 -12.52
C PRO A 232 -13.45 21.99 -13.84
N ARG A 233 -12.50 22.73 -14.44
CA ARG A 233 -12.76 23.48 -15.67
C ARG A 233 -13.34 22.53 -16.71
N ASP A 234 -14.20 23.05 -17.58
CA ASP A 234 -14.75 22.24 -18.66
C ASP A 234 -13.59 21.58 -19.40
N TRP A 235 -13.61 20.25 -19.41
CA TRP A 235 -12.58 19.43 -20.03
C TRP A 235 -12.34 19.82 -21.49
N ALA A 236 -13.38 20.32 -22.18
CA ALA A 236 -13.28 20.78 -23.56
C ALA A 236 -12.60 22.16 -23.72
N GLU A 237 -12.55 22.98 -22.67
CA GLU A 237 -12.08 24.38 -22.73
C GLU A 237 -10.65 24.57 -22.17
N CYS A 238 -10.04 23.53 -21.61
CA CYS A 238 -8.67 23.59 -21.08
C CYS A 238 -7.64 23.95 -22.16
N SER A 239 -6.79 24.94 -21.88
CA SER A 239 -5.62 25.28 -22.70
C SER A 239 -4.57 24.16 -22.71
N LEU A 240 -3.66 24.16 -23.69
CA LEU A 240 -2.58 23.15 -23.78
C LEU A 240 -1.72 23.09 -22.52
N THR A 241 -1.42 24.24 -21.90
CA THR A 241 -0.65 24.32 -20.65
C THR A 241 -1.38 23.67 -19.49
N GLU A 242 -2.70 23.86 -19.39
CA GLU A 242 -3.53 23.25 -18.34
C GLU A 242 -3.66 21.74 -18.55
N GLN A 243 -3.87 21.31 -19.79
CA GLN A 243 -3.91 19.89 -20.15
C GLN A 243 -2.62 19.19 -19.73
N LEU A 244 -1.46 19.78 -20.04
CA LEU A 244 -0.16 19.26 -19.61
C LEU A 244 -0.03 19.21 -18.08
N HIS A 245 -0.51 20.23 -17.39
CA HIS A 245 -0.50 20.26 -15.93
C HIS A 245 -1.34 19.13 -15.32
N TYR A 246 -2.56 18.91 -15.82
CA TYR A 246 -3.41 17.79 -15.37
C TYR A 246 -2.82 16.41 -15.70
N ILE A 247 -2.06 16.28 -16.79
CA ILE A 247 -1.29 15.07 -17.09
C ILE A 247 -0.23 14.80 -16.01
N TYR A 248 0.52 15.83 -15.60
CA TYR A 248 1.51 15.70 -14.52
C TYR A 248 0.86 15.36 -13.18
N GLU A 249 -0.27 15.98 -12.86
CA GLU A 249 -1.02 15.66 -11.65
C GLU A 249 -1.54 14.22 -11.66
N PHE A 250 -2.05 13.74 -12.79
CA PHE A 250 -2.45 12.35 -12.93
C PHE A 250 -1.30 11.39 -12.62
N VAL A 251 -0.08 11.72 -13.06
CA VAL A 251 1.14 10.95 -12.76
C VAL A 251 1.49 10.99 -11.27
N LEU A 252 1.36 12.15 -10.61
CA LEU A 252 1.49 12.25 -9.16
C LEU A 252 0.43 11.40 -8.44
N SER A 253 -0.84 11.46 -8.88
CA SER A 253 -1.91 10.61 -8.36
C SER A 253 -1.57 9.11 -8.52
N ALA A 254 -1.07 8.70 -9.71
CA ALA A 254 -0.66 7.33 -9.98
C ALA A 254 0.48 6.86 -9.05
N THR A 255 1.33 7.78 -8.61
CA THR A 255 2.37 7.54 -7.60
C THR A 255 1.74 7.29 -6.23
N LEU A 256 0.86 8.19 -5.78
CA LEU A 256 0.14 8.06 -4.51
C LEU A 256 -0.79 6.84 -4.44
N LYS A 257 -1.30 6.38 -5.58
CA LYS A 257 -2.13 5.17 -5.71
C LYS A 257 -1.33 3.86 -5.58
N ASP A 258 -0.01 3.92 -5.63
CA ASP A 258 0.87 2.75 -5.61
C ASP A 258 1.96 2.81 -4.52
N CYS A 259 1.96 3.85 -3.70
CA CYS A 259 2.82 3.98 -2.52
C CYS A 259 2.49 2.93 -1.45
N SER A 260 3.40 2.78 -0.49
CA SER A 260 3.24 1.94 0.69
C SER A 260 3.15 2.79 1.95
N VAL A 261 2.30 2.39 2.90
CA VAL A 261 2.23 2.92 4.26
C VAL A 261 2.82 1.89 5.20
N ILE A 262 3.81 2.27 6.00
CA ILE A 262 4.45 1.43 7.00
C ILE A 262 3.99 1.88 8.38
N ILE A 263 3.40 0.97 9.14
CA ILE A 263 3.06 1.16 10.55
C ILE A 263 4.00 0.29 11.38
N THR A 264 4.89 0.92 12.14
CA THR A 264 5.83 0.25 13.05
C THR A 264 5.28 0.32 14.47
N LEU A 265 5.38 -0.76 15.23
CA LEU A 265 4.90 -0.94 16.60
C LEU A 265 6.03 -1.47 17.48
N TRP A 266 6.20 -0.90 18.67
CA TRP A 266 7.16 -1.40 19.65
C TRP A 266 6.67 -1.12 21.08
N PRO A 267 7.10 -1.91 22.08
CA PRO A 267 6.78 -1.65 23.48
C PRO A 267 7.26 -0.26 23.90
N GLU A 268 6.43 0.47 24.63
CA GLU A 268 6.93 1.60 25.41
C GLU A 268 7.96 1.07 26.43
N ALA A 269 9.10 1.74 26.56
CA ALA A 269 10.09 1.33 27.55
C ALA A 269 9.47 1.43 28.95
N GLU A 270 9.64 0.38 29.77
CA GLU A 270 9.51 0.56 31.23
C GLU A 270 10.56 1.58 31.64
N GLU A 271 10.18 2.54 32.50
CA GLU A 271 11.00 3.68 32.92
C GLU A 271 12.49 3.29 33.01
N ASP A 272 13.35 4.03 32.31
CA ASP A 272 14.77 3.90 32.56
C ASP A 272 15.04 4.33 34.01
N SER A 273 16.01 3.70 34.68
CA SER A 273 16.37 3.91 36.09
C SER A 273 16.79 5.35 36.46
N TYR A 274 16.65 6.29 35.52
CA TYR A 274 16.94 7.72 35.64
C TYR A 274 15.70 8.61 35.42
N GLY A 275 14.50 8.04 35.28
CA GLY A 275 13.24 8.78 35.20
C GLY A 275 13.22 9.83 34.10
N ARG A 276 13.85 9.56 32.94
CA ARG A 276 13.96 10.56 31.89
C ARG A 276 12.64 10.75 31.16
N ILE A 277 12.34 12.04 31.02
CA ILE A 277 11.11 12.66 30.52
C ILE A 277 10.70 12.06 29.17
N ARG A 278 9.41 11.69 29.08
CA ARG A 278 8.68 11.40 27.85
C ARG A 278 9.06 12.42 26.78
N CYS A 279 9.83 12.02 25.78
CA CYS A 279 10.05 12.87 24.62
C CYS A 279 8.70 13.05 23.91
N ASP A 280 8.37 14.28 23.51
CA ASP A 280 7.20 14.51 22.67
C ASP A 280 7.27 13.59 21.44
N PRO A 281 6.15 12.97 21.05
CA PRO A 281 6.14 12.09 19.89
C PRO A 281 6.60 12.86 18.66
N GLY A 282 7.56 12.29 17.92
CA GLY A 282 7.98 12.84 16.64
C GLY A 282 6.86 12.77 15.61
N GLU A 283 7.03 13.41 14.46
CA GLU A 283 6.04 13.38 13.38
C GLU A 283 5.65 11.93 13.00
N GLY A 284 4.34 11.67 12.98
CA GLY A 284 3.77 10.36 12.70
C GLY A 284 3.95 9.33 13.81
N GLU A 285 4.44 9.73 15.00
CA GLU A 285 4.50 8.87 16.19
C GLU A 285 3.30 9.06 17.10
N GLY A 286 2.90 8.00 17.79
CA GLY A 286 1.88 8.05 18.81
C GLY A 286 1.98 6.87 19.76
N THR A 287 1.07 6.84 20.74
CA THR A 287 0.91 5.70 21.66
C THR A 287 -0.47 5.10 21.51
N ILE A 288 -0.57 3.79 21.74
CA ILE A 288 -1.81 3.05 21.72
C ILE A 288 -1.83 2.04 22.86
N GLN A 289 -2.95 1.98 23.57
CA GLN A 289 -3.16 0.97 24.59
C GLN A 289 -3.71 -0.31 23.96
N LEU A 290 -3.18 -1.45 24.39
CA LEU A 290 -3.73 -2.74 24.02
C LEU A 290 -5.13 -2.91 24.63
N PRO A 291 -6.17 -3.29 23.86
CA PRO A 291 -7.54 -3.37 24.37
C PRO A 291 -7.71 -4.27 25.61
N SER A 292 -6.85 -5.29 25.76
CA SER A 292 -6.88 -6.26 26.85
C SER A 292 -5.82 -6.05 27.92
N SER A 293 -5.06 -4.94 27.88
CA SER A 293 -3.93 -4.74 28.80
C SER A 293 -3.77 -3.27 29.20
N THR A 294 -3.14 -3.04 30.35
CA THR A 294 -2.71 -1.69 30.78
C THR A 294 -1.45 -1.22 30.05
N ARG A 295 -0.83 -2.09 29.26
CA ARG A 295 0.43 -1.83 28.54
C ARG A 295 0.23 -0.93 27.33
N LEU A 296 1.16 0.00 27.15
CA LEU A 296 1.22 0.92 26.02
C LEU A 296 2.22 0.43 24.97
N LEU A 297 1.83 0.57 23.72
CA LEU A 297 2.71 0.45 22.57
C LEU A 297 2.95 1.83 21.98
N ARG A 298 4.17 2.08 21.53
CA ARG A 298 4.45 3.17 20.60
C ARG A 298 4.22 2.70 19.19
N TYR A 299 3.77 3.62 18.34
CA TYR A 299 3.71 3.40 16.92
C TYR A 299 4.32 4.55 16.13
N LYS A 300 4.71 4.26 14.89
CA LYS A 300 5.12 5.24 13.90
C LYS A 300 4.54 4.91 12.54
N ILE A 301 3.95 5.89 11.86
CA ILE A 301 3.40 5.75 10.51
C ILE A 301 4.26 6.52 9.52
N ARG A 302 4.62 5.89 8.40
CA ARG A 302 5.39 6.50 7.30
C ARG A 302 4.86 6.11 5.94
N ILE A 303 5.08 6.96 4.94
CA ILE A 303 4.84 6.63 3.52
C ILE A 303 6.19 6.36 2.85
N VAL A 304 6.25 5.35 1.99
CA VAL A 304 7.39 5.02 1.13
C VAL A 304 6.92 4.76 -0.30
N ASP A 305 7.84 4.57 -1.24
CA ASP A 305 7.57 4.37 -2.68
C ASP A 305 6.87 5.60 -3.32
N ILE A 306 7.41 6.81 -3.10
CA ILE A 306 6.84 8.09 -3.57
C ILE A 306 7.56 8.72 -4.76
N ASP A 307 8.46 7.99 -5.42
CA ASP A 307 9.10 8.47 -6.65
C ASP A 307 8.05 8.62 -7.77
N PRO A 308 7.96 9.80 -8.43
CA PRO A 308 6.97 10.02 -9.47
C PRO A 308 7.01 8.94 -10.56
N LYS A 309 5.84 8.45 -10.95
CA LYS A 309 5.71 7.57 -12.12
C LYS A 309 6.15 8.35 -13.38
N ARG A 310 6.45 7.61 -14.46
CA ARG A 310 6.86 8.21 -15.74
C ARG A 310 5.67 8.53 -16.62
N LEU A 311 5.73 9.62 -17.37
CA LEU A 311 4.69 10.00 -18.35
C LEU A 311 4.47 8.90 -19.38
N GLY A 312 5.54 8.26 -19.86
CA GLY A 312 5.48 7.16 -20.82
C GLY A 312 4.66 5.95 -20.38
N LYS A 313 4.21 5.87 -19.11
CA LYS A 313 3.31 4.81 -18.64
C LYS A 313 1.83 5.09 -18.94
N ILE A 314 1.43 6.31 -19.26
CA ILE A 314 0.03 6.70 -19.50
C ILE A 314 -0.68 5.79 -20.53
N PRO A 315 -0.08 5.45 -21.69
CA PRO A 315 -0.72 4.52 -22.63
C PRO A 315 -0.98 3.14 -22.03
N SER A 316 -0.06 2.63 -21.21
CA SER A 316 -0.22 1.33 -20.54
C SER A 316 -1.30 1.37 -19.45
N TYR A 317 -1.45 2.50 -18.75
CA TYR A 317 -2.51 2.70 -17.77
C TYR A 317 -3.88 2.75 -18.43
N PHE A 318 -4.01 3.48 -19.54
CA PHE A 318 -5.26 3.54 -20.32
C PHE A 318 -5.63 2.16 -20.86
N ALA A 319 -4.71 1.46 -21.52
CA ALA A 319 -4.97 0.13 -22.04
C ALA A 319 -5.37 -0.88 -20.94
N LEU A 320 -4.72 -0.81 -19.77
CA LEU A 320 -5.05 -1.67 -18.63
C LEU A 320 -6.44 -1.35 -18.06
N ASP A 321 -6.79 -0.07 -17.92
CA ASP A 321 -8.10 0.36 -17.45
C ASP A 321 -9.22 -0.15 -18.35
N GLN A 322 -9.08 0.06 -19.65
CA GLN A 322 -10.03 -0.41 -20.66
C GLN A 322 -10.24 -1.93 -20.60
N ASN A 323 -9.16 -2.70 -20.44
CA ASN A 323 -9.24 -4.15 -20.33
C ASN A 323 -9.99 -4.61 -19.06
N ILE A 324 -9.74 -3.95 -17.93
CA ILE A 324 -10.35 -4.29 -16.66
C ILE A 324 -11.84 -4.00 -16.67
N VAL A 325 -12.22 -2.80 -17.10
CA VAL A 325 -13.62 -2.38 -17.12
C VAL A 325 -14.43 -3.23 -18.10
N ARG A 326 -13.91 -3.47 -19.31
CA ARG A 326 -14.58 -4.34 -20.30
C ARG A 326 -14.78 -5.75 -19.76
N HIS A 327 -13.75 -6.33 -19.14
CA HIS A 327 -13.88 -7.66 -18.56
C HIS A 327 -14.87 -7.70 -17.40
N PHE A 328 -14.79 -6.75 -16.46
CA PHE A 328 -15.69 -6.72 -15.31
C PHE A 328 -17.16 -6.64 -15.73
N ARG A 329 -17.46 -5.85 -16.77
CA ARG A 329 -18.80 -5.75 -17.36
C ARG A 329 -19.32 -7.06 -17.95
N THR A 330 -18.46 -7.96 -18.41
CA THR A 330 -18.89 -9.28 -18.93
C THR A 330 -19.30 -10.27 -17.85
N LEU A 331 -18.96 -10.01 -16.58
CA LEU A 331 -19.17 -10.97 -15.49
C LEU A 331 -20.57 -10.89 -14.87
N ASN A 332 -21.40 -9.89 -15.21
CA ASN A 332 -22.69 -9.63 -14.56
C ASN A 332 -22.62 -9.62 -13.01
N VAL A 333 -21.48 -9.22 -12.45
CA VAL A 333 -21.27 -9.08 -11.00
C VAL A 333 -21.67 -7.67 -10.58
N HIS A 334 -22.57 -7.58 -9.61
CA HIS A 334 -22.91 -6.30 -8.96
C HIS A 334 -22.13 -6.19 -7.65
N LYS A 335 -21.12 -5.31 -7.61
CA LYS A 335 -20.42 -4.94 -6.39
C LYS A 335 -20.44 -3.42 -6.23
N ASP A 336 -21.18 -2.94 -5.25
CA ASP A 336 -21.13 -1.55 -4.85
C ASP A 336 -20.12 -1.39 -3.70
N CYS A 337 -19.03 -0.66 -3.96
CA CYS A 337 -18.00 -0.37 -2.97
C CYS A 337 -18.27 0.95 -2.22
N SER A 338 -19.24 1.75 -2.68
CA SER A 338 -19.66 2.98 -2.02
C SER A 338 -20.55 2.71 -0.80
N LEU A 339 -21.33 1.63 -0.85
CA LEU A 339 -22.22 1.20 0.22
C LEU A 339 -21.48 0.33 1.26
N GLN A 340 -21.97 0.33 2.49
CA GLN A 340 -21.55 -0.63 3.52
C GLN A 340 -21.92 -2.03 3.03
N SER A 341 -20.93 -2.85 2.68
CA SER A 341 -21.15 -4.27 2.41
C SER A 341 -21.44 -4.99 3.73
N PHE A 342 -22.70 -4.99 4.16
CA PHE A 342 -23.20 -5.99 5.09
C PHE A 342 -23.58 -7.24 4.30
N THR A 343 -22.63 -8.13 4.10
CA THR A 343 -22.93 -9.50 3.69
C THR A 343 -22.09 -10.46 4.51
N PHE A 344 -22.67 -10.95 5.61
CA PHE A 344 -22.42 -12.28 6.17
C PHE A 344 -23.61 -13.17 5.75
N PRO A 345 -23.38 -14.47 5.48
CA PRO A 345 -23.15 -15.44 6.56
C PRO A 345 -21.69 -15.80 6.80
#